data_AF-A0A7V1JKS1-F1
#
_entry.id   AF-A0A7V1JKS1-F1
#
_cell.length_a   1.000
_cell.length_b   1.000
_cell.length_c   1.000
_cell.angle_alpha   90.00
_cell.angle_beta   90.00
_cell.angle_gamma   90.00
#
_symmetry.space_group_name_H-M   'P 1'
#
loop_
_entity.id
_entity.type
_entity.pdbx_description
1 polymer ?
#
loop_
_entity_poly.entity_id
_entity_poly.type
_entity_poly.pdbx_seq_one_letter_code
_entity_poly.pdbx_strand_id
1 'polypeptide(L)'
;VVRLFRHTHDLGVHHFLLTQDTHDPNAVEFAAFVSHCIAGTPESETIDELDDLPFANLFTVIPKNSISSNIGTALDAWLRNHADVTTFIVVGDCTDLCVYQAAMYLRLRANTLGLRNVRIIVPADCVQTYDLSVETAEELRALPHDGDLLHQIFLYHMALNGVEVVAHLD
;
A
#
# COMPACT_ATOMS: atom_id res chain seq x y z
N VAL A 1 -11.83 -2.26 -0.82
CA VAL A 1 -11.25 -0.92 -0.51
C VAL A 1 -12.30 0.18 -0.35
N VAL A 2 -13.03 0.61 -1.40
CA VAL A 2 -14.00 1.73 -1.33
C VAL A 2 -15.03 1.58 -0.21
N ARG A 3 -15.61 0.38 -0.05
CA ARG A 3 -16.53 0.04 1.05
C ARG A 3 -15.91 0.31 2.42
N LEU A 4 -14.65 -0.09 2.60
CA LEU A 4 -13.93 0.07 3.86
C LEU A 4 -13.63 1.56 4.14
N PHE A 5 -13.29 2.34 3.12
CA PHE A 5 -13.10 3.80 3.27
C PHE A 5 -14.38 4.49 3.77
N ARG A 6 -15.53 4.16 3.18
CA ARG A 6 -16.83 4.68 3.63
C ARG A 6 -17.11 4.28 5.07
N HIS A 7 -16.94 2.99 5.38
CA HIS A 7 -17.23 2.46 6.70
C HIS A 7 -16.35 3.05 7.80
N THR A 8 -15.03 3.15 7.57
CA THR A 8 -14.13 3.76 8.55
C THR A 8 -14.39 5.26 8.72
N HIS A 9 -14.73 5.96 7.63
CA HIS A 9 -15.18 7.35 7.71
C HIS A 9 -16.43 7.50 8.59
N ASP A 10 -17.45 6.64 8.39
CA ASP A 10 -18.69 6.66 9.18
C ASP A 10 -18.44 6.36 10.67
N LEU A 11 -17.35 5.65 10.99
CA LEU A 11 -16.86 5.40 12.35
C LEU A 11 -15.94 6.51 12.90
N GLY A 12 -15.72 7.59 12.15
CA GLY A 12 -14.96 8.77 12.58
C GLY A 12 -13.46 8.75 12.23
N VAL A 13 -13.02 7.91 11.29
CA VAL A 13 -11.67 8.01 10.73
C VAL A 13 -11.60 9.20 9.78
N HIS A 14 -10.64 10.10 10.01
CA HIS A 14 -10.45 11.32 9.23
C HIS A 14 -9.08 11.42 8.55
N HIS A 15 -8.22 10.43 8.74
CA HIS A 15 -6.90 10.36 8.10
C HIS A 15 -6.89 9.25 7.05
N PHE A 16 -6.86 9.66 5.77
CA PHE A 16 -6.74 8.78 4.62
C PHE A 16 -5.46 9.13 3.87
N LEU A 17 -4.51 8.21 3.82
CA LEU A 17 -3.23 8.41 3.14
C LEU A 17 -3.22 7.55 1.89
N LEU A 18 -2.95 8.17 0.74
CA LEU A 18 -2.85 7.49 -0.54
C LEU A 18 -1.40 7.54 -1.00
N THR A 19 -0.65 6.45 -0.76
CA THR A 19 0.74 6.33 -1.23
C THR A 19 0.75 5.84 -2.67
N GLN A 20 0.69 6.78 -3.60
CA GLN A 20 0.47 6.54 -5.03
C GLN A 20 1.78 6.47 -5.80
N ASP A 21 1.96 5.44 -6.63
CA ASP A 21 3.04 5.45 -7.60
C ASP A 21 2.91 6.64 -8.54
N THR A 22 4.01 7.38 -8.67
CA THR A 22 4.11 8.59 -9.49
C THR A 22 5.55 8.69 -9.95
N HIS A 23 5.86 7.96 -11.02
CA HIS A 23 7.23 7.74 -11.44
C HIS A 23 7.76 8.86 -12.32
N ASP A 24 9.05 9.17 -12.17
CA ASP A 24 9.77 9.87 -13.23
C ASP A 24 9.71 9.03 -14.52
N PRO A 25 9.54 9.63 -15.71
CA PRO A 25 9.57 8.89 -16.98
C PRO A 25 10.83 8.02 -17.19
N ASN A 26 11.93 8.33 -16.48
CA ASN A 26 13.18 7.60 -16.51
C ASN A 26 13.46 6.87 -15.18
N ALA A 27 12.42 6.49 -14.42
CA ALA A 27 12.58 5.81 -13.15
C ALA A 27 13.44 4.55 -13.29
N VAL A 28 14.43 4.40 -12.40
CA VAL A 28 15.33 3.23 -12.37
C VAL A 28 14.55 1.94 -12.12
N GLU A 29 13.42 2.03 -11.43
CA GLU A 29 12.52 0.90 -11.18
C GLU A 29 12.01 0.24 -12.47
N PHE A 30 11.97 0.97 -13.59
CA PHE A 30 11.57 0.43 -14.89
C PHE A 30 12.56 -0.60 -15.48
N ALA A 31 13.70 -0.81 -14.84
CA ALA A 31 14.58 -1.95 -15.15
C ALA A 31 14.07 -3.28 -14.55
N ALA A 32 13.21 -3.23 -13.52
CA ALA A 32 12.62 -4.38 -12.85
C ALA A 32 11.15 -4.60 -13.24
N PHE A 33 10.40 -3.50 -13.42
CA PHE A 33 9.00 -3.52 -13.82
C PHE A 33 8.82 -2.79 -15.15
N VAL A 34 7.75 -3.09 -15.89
CA VAL A 34 7.41 -2.27 -17.07
C VAL A 34 7.08 -0.85 -16.65
N SER A 35 7.17 0.11 -17.56
CA SER A 35 6.78 1.48 -17.25
C SER A 35 5.30 1.55 -16.90
N HIS A 36 4.99 2.20 -15.79
CA HIS A 36 3.64 2.33 -15.23
C HIS A 36 3.58 3.61 -14.39
N CYS A 37 2.38 4.13 -14.14
CA CYS A 37 2.11 5.23 -13.20
C CYS A 37 3.08 6.43 -13.37
N ILE A 38 3.41 6.76 -14.62
CA ILE A 38 4.31 7.87 -14.94
C ILE A 38 3.65 9.18 -14.50
N ALA A 39 4.42 10.08 -13.88
CA ALA A 39 3.93 11.36 -13.40
C ALA A 39 3.18 12.14 -14.49
N GLY A 40 1.94 12.52 -14.19
CA GLY A 40 1.07 13.28 -15.10
C GLY A 40 0.29 12.42 -16.08
N THR A 41 0.35 11.10 -15.98
CA THR A 41 -0.60 10.21 -16.67
C THR A 41 -1.75 9.82 -15.74
N PRO A 42 -2.91 9.41 -16.29
CA PRO A 42 -4.05 8.96 -15.48
C PRO A 42 -3.71 7.79 -14.55
N GLU A 43 -2.74 6.93 -14.91
CA GLU A 43 -2.30 5.82 -14.06
C GLU A 43 -1.67 6.28 -12.74
N SER A 44 -1.12 7.51 -12.70
CA SER A 44 -0.53 8.09 -11.47
C SER A 44 -1.57 8.78 -10.57
N GLU A 45 -2.81 8.90 -11.03
CA GLU A 45 -3.89 9.62 -10.35
C GLU A 45 -4.70 8.68 -9.44
N THR A 46 -5.45 9.27 -8.51
CA THR A 46 -6.39 8.52 -7.67
C THR A 46 -7.53 8.01 -8.56
N ILE A 47 -7.91 6.74 -8.41
CA ILE A 47 -9.04 6.17 -9.16
C ILE A 47 -10.36 6.90 -8.85
N ASP A 48 -11.23 6.99 -9.87
CA ASP A 48 -12.52 7.68 -9.78
C ASP A 48 -13.37 7.17 -8.59
N GLU A 49 -13.37 5.86 -8.30
CA GLU A 49 -14.19 5.32 -7.22
C GLU A 49 -13.79 5.79 -5.82
N LEU A 50 -12.55 6.26 -5.66
CA LEU A 50 -12.08 6.92 -4.43
C LEU A 50 -12.27 8.44 -4.51
N ASP A 51 -11.96 9.06 -5.65
CA ASP A 51 -12.07 10.52 -5.81
C ASP A 51 -13.53 11.02 -5.77
N ASP A 52 -14.48 10.17 -6.20
CA ASP A 52 -15.92 10.42 -6.12
C ASP A 52 -16.51 10.27 -4.70
N LEU A 53 -15.69 9.89 -3.70
CA LEU A 53 -16.17 9.81 -2.32
C LEU A 53 -16.46 11.21 -1.77
N PRO A 54 -17.57 11.41 -1.04
CA PRO A 54 -18.00 12.74 -0.58
C PRO A 54 -17.04 13.39 0.45
N PHE A 55 -16.03 12.65 0.88
CA PHE A 55 -14.98 13.07 1.82
C PHE A 55 -13.58 12.94 1.20
N ALA A 56 -13.45 12.84 -0.13
CA ALA A 56 -12.16 12.77 -0.82
C ALA A 56 -11.25 13.97 -0.51
N ASN A 57 -11.82 15.11 -0.13
CA ASN A 57 -11.08 16.28 0.37
C ASN A 57 -10.28 16.03 1.67
N LEU A 58 -10.49 14.89 2.35
CA LEU A 58 -9.70 14.47 3.52
C LEU A 58 -8.45 13.67 3.11
N PHE A 59 -8.31 13.31 1.84
CA PHE A 59 -7.23 12.44 1.39
C PHE A 59 -5.91 13.20 1.35
N THR A 60 -4.87 12.59 1.93
CA THR A 60 -3.49 13.03 1.80
C THR A 60 -2.82 12.15 0.76
N VAL A 61 -2.66 12.67 -0.46
CA VAL A 61 -1.90 11.98 -1.52
C VAL A 61 -0.41 12.14 -1.25
N ILE A 62 0.30 11.02 -1.24
CA ILE A 62 1.74 10.93 -1.02
C ILE A 62 2.33 10.24 -2.25
N PRO A 63 2.85 10.99 -3.24
CA PRO A 63 3.50 10.37 -4.39
C PRO A 63 4.76 9.63 -3.96
N LYS A 64 5.00 8.46 -4.57
CA LYS A 64 6.21 7.66 -4.41
C LYS A 64 6.78 7.28 -5.78
N ASN A 65 8.10 7.28 -5.89
CA ASN A 65 8.83 6.94 -7.12
C ASN A 65 9.43 5.52 -7.06
N SER A 66 8.90 4.68 -6.17
CA SER A 66 9.28 3.27 -6.02
C SER A 66 8.20 2.51 -5.26
N ILE A 67 8.34 1.19 -5.17
CA ILE A 67 7.50 0.35 -4.30
C ILE A 67 7.55 0.71 -2.80
N SER A 68 8.52 1.52 -2.35
CA SER A 68 8.60 1.98 -0.95
C SER A 68 7.64 3.14 -0.68
N SER A 69 6.78 2.97 0.32
CA SER A 69 5.89 4.05 0.78
C SER A 69 6.58 5.11 1.64
N ASN A 70 7.83 4.89 2.07
CA ASN A 70 8.52 5.74 3.04
C ASN A 70 9.83 6.37 2.54
N ILE A 71 10.55 5.74 1.63
CA ILE A 71 11.84 6.24 1.14
C ILE A 71 11.59 7.37 0.15
N GLY A 72 12.07 8.57 0.47
CA GLY A 72 11.92 9.74 -0.40
C GLY A 72 10.49 10.28 -0.49
N THR A 73 9.60 9.89 0.44
CA THR A 73 8.20 10.33 0.48
C THR A 73 7.92 11.22 1.70
N ALA A 74 6.72 11.82 1.75
CA ALA A 74 6.26 12.60 2.89
C ALA A 74 5.73 11.75 4.07
N LEU A 75 5.72 10.41 3.96
CA LEU A 75 5.08 9.54 4.96
C LEU A 75 5.71 9.67 6.36
N ASP A 76 7.03 9.65 6.48
CA ASP A 76 7.68 9.78 7.81
C ASP A 76 7.36 11.13 8.48
N ALA A 77 7.38 12.21 7.69
CA ALA A 77 7.03 13.54 8.19
C ALA A 77 5.57 13.59 8.65
N TRP A 78 4.65 12.99 7.90
CA TRP A 78 3.25 12.88 8.28
C TRP A 78 3.09 12.11 9.60
N LEU A 79 3.76 10.95 9.74
CA LEU A 79 3.72 10.12 10.95
C LEU A 79 4.30 10.82 12.19
N ARG A 80 5.30 11.70 12.01
CA ARG A 80 5.84 12.51 13.11
C ARG A 80 4.88 13.62 13.54
N ASN A 81 4.14 14.19 12.60
CA ASN A 81 3.18 15.26 12.88
C ASN A 81 1.83 14.74 13.43
N HIS A 82 1.55 13.44 13.31
CA HIS A 82 0.33 12.78 13.79
C HIS A 82 0.69 11.64 14.76
N ALA A 83 1.48 11.95 15.80
CA ALA A 83 1.99 10.96 16.74
C ALA A 83 0.89 10.28 17.60
N ASP A 84 -0.30 10.87 17.64
CA ASP A 84 -1.51 10.33 18.25
C ASP A 84 -2.18 9.23 17.42
N VAL A 85 -1.90 9.16 16.12
CA VAL A 85 -2.37 8.08 15.24
C VAL A 85 -1.56 6.82 15.52
N THR A 86 -2.22 5.85 16.14
CA THR A 86 -1.59 4.59 16.58
C THR A 86 -2.15 3.35 15.91
N THR A 87 -3.23 3.46 15.15
CA THR A 87 -3.82 2.32 14.41
C THR A 87 -3.81 2.63 12.92
N PHE A 88 -3.20 1.76 12.14
CA PHE A 88 -3.09 1.87 10.70
C PHE A 88 -3.80 0.70 10.04
N ILE A 89 -4.67 0.99 9.08
CA ILE A 89 -5.32 -0.01 8.23
C ILE A 89 -4.67 0.11 6.85
N VAL A 90 -3.97 -0.93 6.41
CA VAL A 90 -3.22 -0.92 5.14
C VAL A 90 -3.96 -1.78 4.12
N VAL A 91 -4.29 -1.18 2.98
CA VAL A 91 -5.07 -1.77 1.88
C VAL A 91 -4.51 -1.35 0.53
N GLY A 92 -4.92 -2.02 -0.54
CA GLY A 92 -4.49 -1.73 -1.92
C GLY A 92 -3.64 -2.85 -2.51
N ASP A 93 -2.74 -2.50 -3.40
CA ASP A 93 -1.90 -3.45 -4.13
C ASP A 93 -0.46 -2.91 -4.30
N CYS A 94 0.53 -3.76 -4.57
CA CYS A 94 0.47 -5.23 -4.52
C CYS A 94 0.78 -5.76 -3.10
N THR A 95 0.13 -6.87 -2.72
CA THR A 95 0.24 -7.49 -1.38
C THR A 95 1.70 -7.75 -0.99
N ASP A 96 2.51 -8.23 -1.93
CA ASP A 96 3.92 -8.60 -1.78
C ASP A 96 4.91 -7.48 -2.14
N LEU A 97 4.41 -6.33 -2.61
CA LEU A 97 5.20 -5.15 -2.97
C LEU A 97 4.83 -3.96 -2.08
N CYS A 98 4.10 -2.99 -2.60
CA CYS A 98 3.82 -1.72 -1.93
C CYS A 98 3.10 -1.88 -0.58
N VAL A 99 2.11 -2.78 -0.50
CA VAL A 99 1.39 -3.09 0.74
C VAL A 99 2.35 -3.67 1.78
N TYR A 100 3.14 -4.66 1.40
CA TYR A 100 4.13 -5.27 2.27
C TYR A 100 5.14 -4.25 2.77
N GLN A 101 5.71 -3.43 1.87
CA GLN A 101 6.68 -2.39 2.23
C GLN A 101 6.08 -1.36 3.20
N ALA A 102 4.84 -0.93 2.98
CA ALA A 102 4.14 0.00 3.87
C ALA A 102 3.87 -0.61 5.26
N ALA A 103 3.27 -1.79 5.31
CA ALA A 103 2.92 -2.46 6.56
C ALA A 103 4.16 -2.80 7.39
N MET A 104 5.20 -3.34 6.74
CA MET A 104 6.46 -3.65 7.38
C MET A 104 7.20 -2.40 7.83
N TYR A 105 7.23 -1.32 7.05
CA TYR A 105 7.83 -0.07 7.49
C TYR A 105 7.16 0.46 8.77
N LEU A 106 5.83 0.51 8.80
CA LEU A 106 5.08 0.96 9.99
C LEU A 106 5.40 0.09 11.21
N ARG A 107 5.43 -1.24 11.04
CA ARG A 107 5.73 -2.20 12.10
C ARG A 107 7.17 -2.09 12.60
N LEU A 108 8.14 -2.03 11.69
CA LEU A 108 9.56 -1.91 12.03
C LEU A 108 9.87 -0.56 12.67
N ARG A 109 9.28 0.53 12.16
CA ARG A 109 9.37 1.86 12.77
C ARG A 109 8.88 1.84 14.22
N ALA A 110 7.71 1.25 14.47
CA ALA A 110 7.18 1.13 15.82
C ALA A 110 8.11 0.31 16.74
N ASN A 111 8.74 -0.76 16.22
CA ASN A 111 9.71 -1.54 16.98
C ASN A 111 10.97 -0.72 17.31
N THR A 112 11.54 -0.02 16.33
CA THR A 112 12.73 0.82 16.51
C THR A 112 12.50 1.96 17.50
N LEU A 113 11.30 2.57 17.48
CA LEU A 113 10.96 3.69 18.35
C LEU A 113 10.33 3.26 19.69
N GLY A 114 10.16 1.96 19.93
CA GLY A 114 9.54 1.45 21.16
C GLY A 114 8.06 1.81 21.34
N LEU A 115 7.33 2.04 20.24
CA LEU A 115 5.91 2.43 20.23
C LEU A 115 5.02 1.20 20.46
N ARG A 116 4.68 0.94 21.73
CA ARG A 116 3.97 -0.28 22.15
C ARG A 116 2.50 -0.35 21.73
N ASN A 117 1.86 0.80 21.50
CA ASN A 117 0.44 0.88 21.20
C ASN A 117 0.15 0.96 19.70
N VAL A 118 1.17 0.85 18.84
CA VAL A 118 0.98 0.93 17.40
C VAL A 118 0.50 -0.40 16.83
N ARG A 119 -0.68 -0.37 16.19
CA ARG A 119 -1.35 -1.46 15.51
C ARG A 119 -1.30 -1.25 14.00
N ILE A 120 -1.00 -2.31 13.26
CA ILE A 120 -1.01 -2.32 11.80
C ILE A 120 -1.93 -3.47 11.42
N ILE A 121 -3.03 -3.16 10.74
CA ILE A 121 -4.09 -4.10 10.38
C ILE A 121 -4.10 -4.21 8.86
N VAL A 122 -4.09 -5.44 8.35
CA VAL A 122 -4.20 -5.75 6.92
C VAL A 122 -5.41 -6.67 6.71
N PRO A 123 -6.53 -6.15 6.21
CA PRO A 123 -7.64 -6.97 5.77
C PRO A 123 -7.30 -7.65 4.44
N ALA A 124 -7.22 -8.98 4.45
CA ALA A 124 -6.85 -9.81 3.29
C ALA A 124 -7.80 -9.61 2.11
N ASP A 125 -9.10 -9.35 2.34
CA ASP A 125 -10.09 -9.04 1.30
C ASP A 125 -9.95 -7.63 0.69
N CYS A 126 -9.04 -6.82 1.20
CA CYS A 126 -8.77 -5.46 0.73
C CYS A 126 -7.32 -5.26 0.27
N VAL A 127 -6.55 -6.34 0.13
CA VAL A 127 -5.26 -6.32 -0.53
C VAL A 127 -5.24 -7.36 -1.63
N GLN A 128 -4.49 -7.12 -2.70
CA GLN A 128 -4.32 -8.09 -3.76
C GLN A 128 -2.95 -7.95 -4.42
N THR A 129 -2.47 -8.96 -5.14
CA THR A 129 -1.30 -8.87 -6.03
C THR A 129 -1.66 -9.35 -7.43
N TYR A 130 -0.80 -9.07 -8.41
CA TYR A 130 -1.00 -9.52 -9.78
C TYR A 130 -0.63 -11.00 -9.93
N ASP A 131 -0.95 -11.56 -11.09
CA ASP A 131 -0.49 -12.89 -11.50
C ASP A 131 0.17 -12.76 -12.87
N LEU A 132 1.31 -13.43 -13.04
CA LEU A 132 2.04 -13.52 -14.29
C LEU A 132 2.48 -14.97 -14.49
N SER A 133 1.73 -15.68 -15.33
CA SER A 133 2.01 -17.06 -15.69
C SER A 133 3.44 -17.25 -16.24
N VAL A 134 3.97 -18.47 -16.13
CA VAL A 134 5.28 -18.83 -16.70
C VAL A 134 5.34 -18.57 -18.20
N GLU A 135 4.30 -18.94 -18.95
CA GLU A 135 4.21 -18.73 -20.40
C GLU A 135 4.30 -17.24 -20.75
N THR A 136 3.49 -16.40 -20.10
CA THR A 136 3.52 -14.95 -20.34
C THR A 136 4.84 -14.32 -19.90
N ALA A 137 5.41 -14.77 -18.78
CA ALA A 137 6.71 -14.27 -18.31
C ALA A 137 7.83 -14.58 -19.30
N GLU A 138 7.83 -15.75 -19.94
CA GLU A 138 8.80 -16.11 -20.99
C GLU A 138 8.67 -15.20 -22.22
N GLU A 139 7.44 -14.91 -22.67
CA GLU A 139 7.19 -13.99 -23.80
C GLU A 139 7.69 -12.58 -23.51
N LEU A 140 7.46 -12.09 -22.29
CA LEU A 140 7.85 -10.75 -21.84
C LEU A 140 9.32 -10.66 -21.38
N ARG A 141 10.03 -11.80 -21.28
CA ARG A 141 11.36 -11.91 -20.66
C ARG A 141 11.39 -11.36 -19.23
N ALA A 142 10.32 -11.62 -18.48
CA ALA A 142 10.14 -11.28 -17.09
C ALA A 142 10.30 -12.52 -16.19
N LEU A 143 10.17 -12.33 -14.87
CA LEU A 143 10.05 -13.44 -13.93
C LEU A 143 8.57 -13.75 -13.71
N PRO A 144 8.16 -15.04 -13.68
CA PRO A 144 6.80 -15.41 -13.35
C PRO A 144 6.46 -15.02 -11.92
N HIS A 145 5.18 -14.76 -11.69
CA HIS A 145 4.64 -14.29 -10.43
C HIS A 145 3.32 -15.01 -10.17
N ASP A 146 3.32 -15.97 -9.24
CA ASP A 146 2.12 -16.72 -8.87
C ASP A 146 1.35 -15.93 -7.81
N GLY A 147 0.25 -15.31 -8.23
CA GLY A 147 -0.48 -14.36 -7.39
C GLY A 147 -1.09 -15.00 -6.16
N ASP A 148 -1.65 -16.21 -6.29
CA ASP A 148 -2.26 -16.96 -5.19
C ASP A 148 -1.21 -17.35 -4.15
N LEU A 149 -0.06 -17.88 -4.59
CA LEU A 149 1.02 -18.27 -3.71
C LEU A 149 1.64 -17.07 -2.99
N LEU A 150 2.00 -16.01 -3.74
CA LEU A 150 2.72 -14.86 -3.20
C LEU A 150 1.83 -14.03 -2.29
N HIS A 151 0.54 -13.87 -2.61
CA HIS A 151 -0.42 -13.22 -1.73
C HIS A 151 -0.45 -13.91 -0.36
N GLN A 152 -0.59 -15.24 -0.31
CA GLN A 152 -0.64 -15.99 0.95
C GLN A 152 0.68 -15.96 1.73
N ILE A 153 1.82 -16.09 1.03
CA ILE A 153 3.14 -16.03 1.67
C ILE A 153 3.37 -14.66 2.32
N PHE A 154 3.03 -13.58 1.64
CA PHE A 154 3.30 -12.24 2.14
C PHE A 154 2.29 -11.79 3.21
N LEU A 155 1.03 -12.24 3.15
CA LEU A 155 0.11 -12.14 4.28
C LEU A 155 0.68 -12.86 5.51
N TYR A 156 1.14 -14.11 5.35
CA TYR A 156 1.80 -14.84 6.42
C TYR A 156 3.04 -14.09 6.97
N HIS A 157 3.88 -13.55 6.09
CA HIS A 157 5.09 -12.86 6.51
C HIS A 157 4.79 -11.56 7.28
N MET A 158 3.77 -10.80 6.89
CA MET A 158 3.28 -9.67 7.67
C MET A 158 2.80 -10.11 9.05
N ALA A 159 1.97 -11.16 9.11
CA ALA A 159 1.49 -11.73 10.37
C ALA A 159 2.64 -12.19 11.29
N LEU A 160 3.63 -12.87 10.72
CA LEU A 160 4.84 -13.33 11.43
C LEU A 160 5.60 -12.18 12.09
N ASN A 161 5.56 -10.97 11.50
CA ASN A 161 6.23 -9.79 12.03
C ASN A 161 5.35 -8.92 12.94
N GLY A 162 4.16 -9.40 13.31
CA GLY A 162 3.26 -8.71 14.24
C GLY A 162 2.36 -7.66 13.59
N VAL A 163 2.11 -7.77 12.28
CA VAL A 163 0.97 -7.11 11.61
C VAL A 163 -0.28 -7.95 11.87
N GLU A 164 -1.39 -7.32 12.21
CA GLU A 164 -2.69 -7.96 12.41
C GLU A 164 -3.35 -8.24 11.05
N VAL A 165 -3.10 -9.43 10.50
CA VAL A 165 -3.77 -9.89 9.28
C VAL A 165 -5.13 -10.49 9.63
N VAL A 166 -6.19 -9.95 9.04
CA VAL A 166 -7.58 -10.40 9.26
C VAL A 166 -8.23 -10.77 7.94
N ALA A 167 -9.23 -11.65 7.95
CA ALA A 167 -9.92 -12.05 6.73
C ALA A 167 -10.71 -10.88 6.11
N HIS A 168 -11.38 -10.10 6.95
CA HIS A 168 -12.15 -8.91 6.61
C HIS A 168 -12.11 -7.94 7.80
N LEU A 169 -12.41 -6.67 7.53
CA LEU A 169 -12.57 -5.65 8.56
C LEU A 169 -13.97 -5.03 8.42
N ASP A 170 -14.82 -5.37 9.38
CA ASP A 170 -16.22 -4.93 9.50
C ASP A 170 -16.39 -3.71 10.42
#